data_AF-A0A967LD72-F1
#
_entry.id   AF-A0A967LD72-F1
#
_cell.length_a   1.000
_cell.length_b   1.000
_cell.length_c   1.000
_cell.angle_alpha   90.00
_cell.angle_beta   90.00
_cell.angle_gamma   90.00
#
_symmetry.space_group_name_H-M   'P 1'
#
loop_
_entity.id
_entity.type
_entity.pdbx_description
1 polymer ?
#
loop_
_entity_poly.entity_id
_entity_poly.type
_entity_poly.pdbx_seq_one_letter_code
_entity_poly.pdbx_strand_id
1 'polypeptide(L)'
;MAGNDQTGLTRRFFLDARPGDQIEVALTPRGADGSDHDGSDSSSFWMAINPALPANPTQPDGMPFMSLIDNDGDGLPDQWERENFGNLDEGANDDPNGNGFDNLADLVLGFDPAHPGPAGTLTVDGGNLTELGVPRTDVRALPDAVDFSVLYSRRSDLEDLGLLIMVEFSHDMTPGSWFAGSDPGTVIGTAPGLEVLKIGYPFFLPNGRKARFWRIVVTKA
;
A
#
# COMPACT_ATOMS: atom_id res chain seq x y z
N MET A 1 25.19 -3.49 -30.06
CA MET A 1 26.05 -2.59 -29.26
C MET A 1 25.26 -2.32 -27.99
N ALA A 2 25.72 -2.83 -26.85
CA ALA A 2 25.15 -2.47 -25.56
C ALA A 2 25.49 -1.00 -25.25
N GLY A 3 24.50 -0.19 -24.86
CA GLY A 3 24.63 1.12 -24.21
C GLY A 3 25.72 2.08 -24.71
N ASN A 4 25.68 2.48 -25.98
CA ASN A 4 26.63 3.48 -26.51
C ASN A 4 26.23 4.94 -26.28
N ASP A 5 25.15 5.20 -25.52
CA ASP A 5 24.65 6.54 -25.22
C ASP A 5 25.26 7.15 -23.94
N GLN A 6 26.12 6.40 -23.22
CA GLN A 6 26.72 6.78 -21.93
C GLN A 6 25.69 7.24 -20.87
N THR A 7 24.41 6.94 -21.07
CA THR A 7 23.33 7.48 -20.25
C THR A 7 23.04 6.50 -19.12
N GLY A 8 23.63 6.77 -17.95
CA GLY A 8 23.36 5.99 -16.74
C GLY A 8 22.03 6.39 -16.08
N LEU A 9 21.33 5.42 -15.49
CA LEU A 9 20.20 5.67 -14.61
C LEU A 9 20.67 5.74 -13.16
N THR A 10 20.36 6.83 -12.46
CA THR A 10 20.53 6.92 -11.01
C THR A 10 19.14 6.89 -10.37
N ARG A 11 18.92 5.97 -9.43
CA ARG A 11 17.72 5.92 -8.59
C ARG A 11 18.15 6.03 -7.14
N ARG A 12 17.33 6.68 -6.31
CA ARG A 12 17.56 6.82 -4.88
C ARG A 12 16.37 6.22 -4.15
N PHE A 13 16.65 5.34 -3.22
CA PHE A 13 15.68 4.76 -2.30
C PHE A 13 16.06 5.18 -0.88
N PHE A 14 15.06 5.38 -0.04
CA PHE A 14 15.24 5.63 1.38
C PHE A 14 14.68 4.43 2.16
N LEU A 15 15.32 4.07 3.26
CA LEU A 15 14.94 2.88 4.02
C LEU A 15 15.46 3.00 5.45
N ASP A 16 14.74 2.42 6.40
CA ASP A 16 15.21 2.24 7.76
C ASP A 16 16.01 0.94 7.88
N ALA A 17 17.31 1.02 7.62
CA ALA A 17 18.21 -0.12 7.81
C ALA A 17 18.60 -0.27 9.28
N ARG A 18 18.43 -1.48 9.81
CA ARG A 18 18.89 -1.91 11.13
C ARG A 18 20.20 -2.71 10.99
N PRO A 19 21.04 -2.75 12.05
CA PRO A 19 22.19 -3.63 12.07
C PRO A 19 21.78 -5.09 11.83
N GLY A 20 22.25 -5.66 10.71
CA GLY A 20 21.91 -7.02 10.29
C GLY A 20 21.12 -7.11 9.00
N ASP A 21 20.52 -6.01 8.55
CA ASP A 21 19.78 -5.97 7.29
C ASP A 21 20.72 -6.18 6.08
N GLN A 22 20.21 -6.88 5.07
CA GLN A 22 20.92 -7.12 3.81
C GLN A 22 20.30 -6.26 2.71
N ILE A 23 21.13 -5.43 2.07
CA ILE A 23 20.71 -4.54 0.98
C ILE A 23 21.34 -5.07 -0.32
N GLU A 24 20.49 -5.52 -1.24
CA GLU A 24 20.91 -6.09 -2.53
C GLU A 24 20.45 -5.22 -3.70
N VAL A 25 21.22 -5.25 -4.79
CA VAL A 25 20.85 -4.63 -6.07
C VAL A 25 20.57 -5.74 -7.07
N ALA A 26 19.31 -5.86 -7.50
CA ALA A 26 18.88 -6.81 -8.51
C ALA A 26 18.67 -6.13 -9.88
N LEU A 27 19.08 -6.81 -10.95
CA LEU A 27 18.90 -6.37 -12.33
C LEU A 27 17.68 -7.04 -12.96
N THR A 28 16.84 -6.25 -13.63
CA THR A 28 15.89 -6.79 -14.61
C THR A 28 16.59 -6.86 -15.97
N PRO A 29 16.42 -7.91 -16.79
CA PRO A 29 16.95 -7.96 -18.15
C PRO A 29 16.23 -7.01 -19.11
N ARG A 30 15.30 -6.17 -18.61
CA ARG A 30 14.48 -5.28 -19.40
C ARG A 30 15.23 -4.01 -19.80
N GLY A 31 15.42 -3.82 -21.10
CA GLY A 31 16.03 -2.65 -21.71
C GLY A 31 15.23 -1.36 -21.54
N ALA A 32 15.85 -0.23 -21.90
CA ALA A 32 15.19 1.09 -21.90
C ALA A 32 14.03 1.19 -22.90
N ASP A 33 13.97 0.29 -23.89
CA ASP A 33 12.87 0.11 -24.83
C ASP A 33 11.72 -0.75 -24.27
N GLY A 34 11.86 -1.27 -23.04
CA GLY A 34 10.90 -2.14 -22.38
C GLY A 34 10.96 -3.61 -22.81
N SER A 35 11.96 -4.01 -23.61
CA SER A 35 12.15 -5.38 -24.09
C SER A 35 13.03 -6.20 -23.16
N ASP A 36 12.66 -7.46 -22.90
CA ASP A 36 13.48 -8.41 -22.13
C ASP A 36 14.52 -9.15 -23.02
N HIS A 37 14.63 -8.79 -24.30
CA HIS A 37 15.45 -9.47 -25.33
C HIS A 37 16.59 -8.60 -25.91
N ASP A 38 16.93 -7.48 -25.28
CA ASP A 38 17.86 -6.50 -25.86
C ASP A 38 19.35 -6.86 -25.69
N GLY A 39 19.67 -7.91 -24.93
CA GLY A 39 21.05 -8.30 -24.64
C GLY A 39 21.77 -7.33 -23.69
N SER A 40 21.04 -6.61 -22.84
CA SER A 40 21.59 -5.77 -21.79
C SER A 40 22.11 -6.60 -20.60
N ASP A 41 23.20 -7.33 -20.80
CA ASP A 41 23.88 -8.11 -19.75
C ASP A 41 25.21 -7.47 -19.26
N SER A 42 25.55 -6.30 -19.79
CA SER A 42 26.85 -5.65 -19.58
C SER A 42 26.75 -4.26 -18.93
N SER A 43 25.88 -4.09 -17.93
CA SER A 43 25.75 -2.83 -17.19
C SER A 43 26.65 -2.82 -15.95
N SER A 44 27.58 -1.86 -15.89
CA SER A 44 28.29 -1.55 -14.64
C SER A 44 27.33 -0.84 -13.69
N PHE A 45 27.09 -1.42 -12.51
CA PHE A 45 26.28 -0.81 -11.45
C PHE A 45 27.13 -0.56 -10.22
N TRP A 46 26.73 0.44 -9.44
CA TRP A 46 27.31 0.75 -8.15
C TRP A 46 26.19 1.17 -7.20
N MET A 47 26.36 0.89 -5.92
CA MET A 47 25.47 1.35 -4.85
C MET A 47 26.29 2.21 -3.89
N ALA A 48 25.74 3.35 -3.49
CA ALA A 48 26.28 4.15 -2.39
C ALA A 48 25.22 4.24 -1.29
N ILE A 49 25.64 3.94 -0.06
CA ILE A 49 24.81 4.12 1.14
C ILE A 49 25.21 5.44 1.76
N ASN A 50 24.24 6.34 1.95
CA ASN A 50 24.43 7.58 2.66
C ASN A 50 23.55 7.57 3.92
N PRO A 51 24.13 7.67 5.13
CA PRO A 51 23.35 7.71 6.35
C PRO A 51 22.60 9.05 6.54
N ALA A 52 22.91 10.08 5.76
CA ALA A 52 22.23 11.37 5.84
C ALA A 52 21.00 11.41 4.90
N LEU A 53 19.82 11.65 5.49
CA LEU A 53 18.60 11.94 4.75
C LEU A 53 18.56 13.43 4.33
N PRO A 54 18.13 13.76 3.10
CA PRO A 54 17.78 15.14 2.74
C PRO A 54 16.52 15.58 3.50
N ALA A 55 16.22 16.89 3.48
CA ALA A 55 14.93 17.38 3.97
C ALA A 55 13.80 16.84 3.09
N ASN A 56 12.73 16.34 3.71
CA ASN A 56 11.56 15.73 3.05
C ASN A 56 11.96 14.69 1.98
N PRO A 57 12.66 13.61 2.38
CA PRO A 57 13.08 12.58 1.46
C PRO A 57 11.87 11.97 0.75
N THR A 58 11.93 11.80 -0.57
CA THR A 58 10.86 11.15 -1.34
C THR A 58 11.35 9.89 -2.05
N GLN A 59 10.56 8.83 -1.98
CA GLN A 59 10.79 7.60 -2.71
C GLN A 59 10.62 7.80 -4.23
N PRO A 60 11.12 6.87 -5.06
CA PRO A 60 10.94 6.94 -6.52
C PRO A 60 9.48 6.94 -6.99
N ASP A 61 8.55 6.45 -6.17
CA ASP A 61 7.10 6.51 -6.43
C ASP A 61 6.48 7.88 -6.09
N GLY A 62 7.28 8.82 -5.56
CA GLY A 62 6.90 10.17 -5.21
C GLY A 62 6.48 10.37 -3.76
N MET A 63 6.34 9.31 -2.96
CA MET A 63 5.92 9.45 -1.56
C MET A 63 7.02 10.00 -0.67
N PRO A 64 6.67 10.79 0.36
CA PRO A 64 7.57 11.02 1.48
C PRO A 64 8.01 9.67 2.05
N PHE A 65 9.32 9.48 2.19
CA PHE A 65 9.85 8.40 3.00
C PHE A 65 9.42 8.65 4.44
N MET A 66 8.70 7.67 5.00
CA MET A 66 8.30 7.66 6.40
C MET A 66 9.20 6.71 7.16
N SER A 67 9.90 7.23 8.16
CA SER A 67 10.70 6.38 9.04
C SER A 67 9.83 5.55 9.98
N LEU A 68 10.19 4.29 10.19
CA LEU A 68 9.65 3.32 11.15
C LEU A 68 9.82 3.68 12.63
N ILE A 69 10.25 4.91 12.93
CA ILE A 69 10.38 5.38 14.31
C ILE A 69 8.97 5.56 14.89
N ASP A 70 8.76 4.96 16.05
CA ASP A 70 7.53 4.94 16.84
C ASP A 70 8.00 5.05 18.31
N ASN A 71 8.17 6.28 18.79
CA ASN A 71 8.86 6.59 20.05
C ASN A 71 7.97 6.42 21.28
N ASP A 72 6.66 6.64 21.14
CA ASP A 72 5.66 6.46 22.17
C ASP A 72 5.03 5.05 22.15
N GLY A 73 5.28 4.28 21.09
CA GLY A 73 5.03 2.83 21.02
C GLY A 73 3.58 2.48 20.75
N ASP A 74 2.84 3.38 20.12
CA ASP A 74 1.40 3.26 19.91
C ASP A 74 1.06 2.53 18.60
N GLY A 75 2.06 2.34 17.73
CA GLY A 75 1.94 1.68 16.43
C GLY A 75 1.81 2.62 15.22
N LEU A 76 1.91 3.94 15.42
CA LEU A 76 1.98 4.94 14.37
C LEU A 76 3.43 5.39 14.13
N PRO A 77 3.80 5.73 12.88
CA PRO A 77 5.10 6.35 12.63
C PRO A 77 5.15 7.81 13.13
N ASP A 78 6.13 8.15 13.96
CA ASP A 78 6.39 9.51 14.50
C ASP A 78 6.35 10.62 13.44
N GLN A 79 6.81 10.29 12.24
CA GLN A 79 6.83 11.23 11.13
C GLN A 79 5.41 11.51 10.63
N TRP A 80 4.59 10.48 10.49
CA TRP A 80 3.20 10.61 10.08
C TRP A 80 2.38 11.38 11.12
N GLU A 81 2.57 11.10 12.41
CA GLU A 81 1.89 11.83 13.47
C GLU A 81 2.27 13.32 13.49
N ARG A 82 3.57 13.64 13.37
CA ARG A 82 4.01 15.04 13.31
C ARG A 82 3.55 15.77 12.06
N GLU A 83 3.43 15.08 10.93
CA GLU A 83 2.91 15.65 9.69
C GLU A 83 1.40 15.97 9.78
N ASN A 84 0.63 15.13 10.48
CA ASN A 84 -0.83 15.27 10.56
C ASN A 84 -1.33 16.04 11.80
N PHE A 85 -0.68 15.86 12.95
CA PHE A 85 -1.12 16.40 14.25
C PHE A 85 -0.13 17.39 14.86
N GLY A 86 1.15 17.30 14.47
CA GLY A 86 2.23 18.17 14.99
C GLY A 86 2.78 17.76 16.36
N ASN A 87 2.33 16.63 16.91
CA ASN A 87 2.78 16.01 18.16
C ASN A 87 2.71 14.47 18.01
N LEU A 88 2.89 13.74 19.13
CA LEU A 88 2.79 12.27 19.23
C LEU A 88 1.71 11.90 20.27
N ASP A 89 0.63 12.67 20.33
CA ASP A 89 -0.38 12.50 21.40
C ASP A 89 -1.56 11.62 20.96
N GLU A 90 -1.74 11.41 19.65
CA GLU A 90 -2.88 10.70 19.06
C GLU A 90 -2.53 9.23 18.85
N GLY A 91 -3.37 8.34 19.36
CA GLY A 91 -3.15 6.90 19.30
C GLY A 91 -3.59 6.26 17.98
N ALA A 92 -3.02 5.11 17.63
CA ALA A 92 -3.43 4.30 16.47
C ALA A 92 -4.93 3.96 16.38
N ASN A 93 -5.65 3.92 17.52
CA ASN A 93 -7.09 3.60 17.58
C ASN A 93 -7.99 4.83 17.76
N ASP A 94 -7.41 6.03 17.79
CA ASP A 94 -8.17 7.27 17.93
C ASP A 94 -8.78 7.69 16.58
N ASP A 95 -9.90 8.42 16.63
CA ASP A 95 -10.62 8.99 15.46
C ASP A 95 -10.81 10.51 15.69
N PRO A 96 -9.76 11.32 15.49
CA PRO A 96 -9.80 12.76 15.80
C PRO A 96 -10.73 13.54 14.87
N ASN A 97 -10.89 13.07 13.62
CA ASN A 97 -11.72 13.71 12.61
C ASN A 97 -13.20 13.27 12.66
N GLY A 98 -13.53 12.22 13.42
CA GLY A 98 -14.87 11.71 13.67
C GLY A 98 -15.52 11.05 12.45
N ASN A 99 -14.72 10.52 11.52
CA ASN A 99 -15.21 9.94 10.26
C ASN A 99 -15.51 8.43 10.37
N GLY A 100 -15.19 7.81 11.51
CA GLY A 100 -15.38 6.38 11.78
C GLY A 100 -14.22 5.46 11.35
N PHE A 101 -13.12 6.03 10.87
CA PHE A 101 -11.83 5.37 10.68
C PHE A 101 -10.88 5.81 11.79
N ASP A 102 -10.12 4.86 12.33
CA ASP A 102 -9.06 5.20 13.26
C ASP A 102 -7.79 5.64 12.52
N ASN A 103 -6.85 6.23 13.26
CA ASN A 103 -5.57 6.70 12.73
C ASN A 103 -4.80 5.61 11.98
N LEU A 104 -4.85 4.36 12.43
CA LEU A 104 -4.20 3.25 11.73
C LEU A 104 -4.86 2.97 10.38
N ALA A 105 -6.20 2.97 10.30
CA ALA A 105 -6.92 2.86 9.05
C ALA A 105 -6.62 4.04 8.12
N ASP A 106 -6.60 5.27 8.64
CA ASP A 106 -6.27 6.46 7.85
C ASP A 106 -4.84 6.38 7.30
N LEU A 107 -3.87 5.98 8.11
CA LEU A 107 -2.49 5.71 7.69
C LEU A 107 -2.44 4.71 6.53
N VAL A 108 -3.03 3.52 6.69
CA VAL A 108 -2.86 2.46 5.68
C VAL A 108 -3.68 2.69 4.41
N LEU A 109 -4.85 3.32 4.50
CA LEU A 109 -5.72 3.60 3.36
C LEU A 109 -5.33 4.88 2.61
N GLY A 110 -4.46 5.71 3.21
CA GLY A 110 -4.00 6.98 2.66
C GLY A 110 -4.97 8.13 2.88
N PHE A 111 -5.75 8.10 3.95
CA PHE A 111 -6.67 9.16 4.31
C PHE A 111 -5.96 10.22 5.18
N ASP A 112 -6.60 11.38 5.29
CA ASP A 112 -6.16 12.46 6.15
C ASP A 112 -6.79 12.28 7.54
N PRO A 113 -6.03 11.97 8.60
CA PRO A 113 -6.57 11.73 9.93
C PRO A 113 -7.00 13.02 10.65
N ALA A 114 -6.61 14.20 10.16
CA ALA A 114 -6.98 15.48 10.74
C ALA A 114 -8.25 16.07 10.09
N HIS A 115 -8.69 15.53 8.95
CA HIS A 115 -9.87 16.00 8.22
C HIS A 115 -10.82 14.86 7.88
N PRO A 116 -12.15 15.04 7.99
CA PRO A 116 -13.10 13.99 7.65
C PRO A 116 -12.83 13.49 6.22
N GLY A 117 -12.63 12.18 6.08
CA GLY A 117 -11.95 11.52 4.96
C GLY A 117 -12.57 11.75 3.57
N PRO A 118 -12.14 11.01 2.55
CA PRO A 118 -12.58 11.27 1.18
C PRO A 118 -14.10 11.08 1.06
N ALA A 119 -14.81 12.17 0.74
CA ALA A 119 -16.26 12.17 0.52
C ALA A 119 -16.69 11.44 -0.77
N GLY A 120 -15.72 10.93 -1.52
CA GLY A 120 -15.83 10.43 -2.88
C GLY A 120 -16.02 8.92 -3.02
N THR A 121 -16.34 8.50 -4.24
CA THR A 121 -16.35 7.06 -4.60
C THR A 121 -14.95 6.67 -5.05
N LEU A 122 -14.38 5.62 -4.48
CA LEU A 122 -13.11 5.06 -4.93
C LEU A 122 -13.19 4.68 -6.41
N THR A 123 -12.52 5.46 -7.25
CA THR A 123 -12.63 5.41 -8.72
C THR A 123 -11.27 5.23 -9.37
N VAL A 124 -11.20 4.28 -10.29
CA VAL A 124 -10.02 3.97 -11.09
C VAL A 124 -10.39 4.07 -12.56
N ASP A 125 -9.60 4.82 -13.34
CA ASP A 125 -9.75 4.91 -14.79
C ASP A 125 -8.40 4.74 -15.49
N GLY A 126 -8.38 3.89 -16.53
CA GLY A 126 -7.16 3.58 -17.27
C GLY A 126 -5.97 3.09 -16.42
N GLY A 127 -6.23 2.47 -15.26
CA GLY A 127 -5.20 2.03 -14.31
C GLY A 127 -4.70 3.12 -13.36
N ASN A 128 -5.34 4.30 -13.33
CA ASN A 128 -4.99 5.39 -12.42
C ASN A 128 -6.11 5.58 -11.40
N LEU A 129 -5.75 5.77 -10.13
CA LEU A 129 -6.67 6.24 -9.11
C LEU A 129 -7.02 7.70 -9.41
N THR A 130 -8.27 7.96 -9.79
CA THR A 130 -8.77 9.29 -10.17
C THR A 130 -9.53 9.98 -9.04
N GLU A 131 -10.10 9.20 -8.11
CA GLU A 131 -10.79 9.69 -6.92
C GLU A 131 -10.56 8.73 -5.77
N LEU A 132 -9.92 9.19 -4.70
CA LEU A 132 -9.80 8.46 -3.44
C LEU A 132 -11.18 8.39 -2.78
N GLY A 133 -11.49 7.26 -2.16
CA GLY A 133 -12.78 7.04 -1.51
C GLY A 133 -12.70 5.86 -0.54
N VAL A 134 -13.73 5.72 0.29
CA VAL A 134 -13.80 4.65 1.28
C VAL A 134 -13.79 3.27 0.63
N PRO A 135 -13.25 2.24 1.31
CA PRO A 135 -13.34 0.85 0.86
C PRO A 135 -14.79 0.45 0.53
N ARG A 136 -15.00 -0.22 -0.61
CA ARG A 136 -16.36 -0.52 -1.10
C ARG A 136 -16.46 -1.89 -1.75
N THR A 137 -17.68 -2.42 -1.81
CA THR A 137 -18.00 -3.54 -2.70
C THR A 137 -18.18 -3.04 -4.12
N ASP A 138 -17.62 -3.76 -5.08
CA ASP A 138 -17.80 -3.53 -6.52
C ASP A 138 -18.54 -4.71 -7.15
N VAL A 139 -19.49 -4.40 -8.02
CA VAL A 139 -20.35 -5.38 -8.70
C VAL A 139 -20.30 -5.11 -10.19
N ARG A 140 -19.72 -6.04 -10.94
CA ARG A 140 -19.64 -5.95 -12.39
C ARG A 140 -20.33 -7.13 -13.03
N ALA A 141 -21.30 -6.83 -13.89
CA ALA A 141 -21.93 -7.84 -14.74
C ALA A 141 -20.93 -8.30 -15.82
N LEU A 142 -20.79 -9.61 -15.96
CA LEU A 142 -20.09 -10.28 -17.04
C LEU A 142 -21.13 -11.05 -17.88
N PRO A 143 -20.82 -11.44 -19.13
CA PRO A 143 -21.80 -12.11 -20.01
C PRO A 143 -22.50 -13.32 -19.36
N ASP A 144 -21.77 -14.14 -18.61
CA ASP A 144 -22.28 -15.36 -17.98
C ASP A 144 -21.98 -15.43 -16.46
N ALA A 145 -21.61 -14.30 -15.84
CA ALA A 145 -21.21 -14.27 -14.44
C ALA A 145 -21.41 -12.88 -13.83
N VAL A 146 -21.24 -12.79 -12.51
CA VAL A 146 -21.08 -11.52 -11.80
C VAL A 146 -19.75 -11.55 -11.10
N ASP A 147 -18.94 -10.54 -11.36
CA ASP A 147 -17.73 -10.26 -10.62
C ASP A 147 -18.12 -9.41 -9.41
N PHE A 148 -17.99 -10.02 -8.24
CA PHE A 148 -18.27 -9.40 -6.96
C PHE A 148 -16.95 -9.30 -6.21
N SER A 149 -16.56 -8.09 -5.84
CA SER A 149 -15.24 -7.81 -5.30
C SER A 149 -15.28 -6.74 -4.21
N VAL A 150 -14.23 -6.69 -3.40
CA VAL A 150 -13.91 -5.58 -2.50
C VAL A 150 -12.83 -4.73 -3.16
N LEU A 151 -13.02 -3.42 -3.21
CA LEU A 151 -12.02 -2.44 -3.63
C LEU A 151 -11.61 -1.59 -2.43
N TYR A 152 -10.30 -1.38 -2.27
CA TYR A 152 -9.74 -0.48 -1.26
C TYR A 152 -8.43 0.12 -1.76
N SER A 153 -8.11 1.34 -1.32
CA SER A 153 -6.77 1.91 -1.47
C SER A 153 -5.86 1.40 -0.36
N ARG A 154 -4.58 1.32 -0.63
CA ARG A 154 -3.56 1.13 0.40
C ARG A 154 -2.28 1.87 0.04
N ARG A 155 -1.44 2.16 1.03
CA ARG A 155 -0.08 2.63 0.77
C ARG A 155 0.78 1.59 0.05
N SER A 156 1.58 2.02 -0.91
CA SER A 156 2.52 1.16 -1.65
C SER A 156 3.70 0.68 -0.79
N ASP A 157 4.03 1.40 0.28
CA ASP A 157 5.15 1.14 1.20
C ASP A 157 4.73 0.41 2.50
N LEU A 158 3.53 -0.20 2.53
CA LEU A 158 3.00 -0.90 3.72
C LEU A 158 3.96 -1.95 4.29
N GLU A 159 4.60 -2.73 3.42
CA GLU A 159 5.57 -3.77 3.84
C GLU A 159 6.83 -3.15 4.44
N ASP A 160 7.29 -2.00 3.93
CA ASP A 160 8.40 -1.24 4.51
C ASP A 160 8.01 -0.68 5.88
N LEU A 161 6.73 -0.38 6.10
CA LEU A 161 6.18 -0.02 7.41
C LEU A 161 6.02 -1.22 8.37
N GLY A 162 6.34 -2.44 7.91
CA GLY A 162 6.10 -3.66 8.68
C GLY A 162 4.62 -3.88 8.96
N LEU A 163 3.75 -3.46 8.05
CA LEU A 163 2.30 -3.56 8.15
C LEU A 163 1.75 -4.42 7.00
N LEU A 164 0.71 -5.19 7.31
CA LEU A 164 -0.01 -6.04 6.36
C LEU A 164 -1.50 -5.73 6.44
N ILE A 165 -2.15 -5.73 5.28
CA ILE A 165 -3.61 -5.71 5.16
C ILE A 165 -4.10 -7.10 4.80
N MET A 166 -5.15 -7.54 5.50
CA MET A 166 -5.94 -8.72 5.14
C MET A 166 -7.41 -8.35 5.04
N VAL A 167 -8.06 -8.72 3.93
CA VAL A 167 -9.52 -8.64 3.82
C VAL A 167 -10.10 -9.95 4.32
N GLU A 168 -10.94 -9.89 5.34
CA GLU A 168 -11.63 -11.06 5.87
C GLU A 168 -13.12 -11.01 5.58
N PHE A 169 -13.72 -12.19 5.42
CA PHE A 169 -15.15 -12.35 5.13
C PHE A 169 -15.85 -13.15 6.22
N SER A 170 -17.10 -12.79 6.51
CA SER A 170 -17.95 -13.50 7.47
C SER A 170 -19.39 -13.60 6.97
N HIS A 171 -20.11 -14.59 7.47
CA HIS A 171 -21.55 -14.73 7.27
C HIS A 171 -22.35 -13.92 8.29
N ASP A 172 -21.85 -13.75 9.51
CA ASP A 172 -22.63 -13.25 10.66
C ASP A 172 -21.86 -12.32 11.60
N MET A 173 -20.62 -11.94 11.26
CA MET A 173 -19.76 -11.06 12.07
C MET A 173 -19.40 -11.62 13.45
N THR A 174 -19.64 -12.90 13.71
CA THR A 174 -19.30 -13.51 15.00
C THR A 174 -17.78 -13.62 15.16
N PRO A 175 -17.22 -13.32 16.34
CA PRO A 175 -15.81 -13.61 16.62
C PRO A 175 -15.47 -15.07 16.30
N GLY A 176 -14.38 -15.30 15.56
CA GLY A 176 -13.97 -16.64 15.11
C GLY A 176 -14.72 -17.17 13.86
N SER A 177 -15.66 -16.42 13.28
CA SER A 177 -16.35 -16.76 12.02
C SER A 177 -15.86 -15.93 10.81
N TRP A 178 -14.61 -15.46 10.89
CA TRP A 178 -13.95 -14.68 9.85
C TRP A 178 -12.94 -15.53 9.09
N PHE A 179 -12.92 -15.41 7.77
CA PHE A 179 -12.03 -16.14 6.88
C PHE A 179 -11.24 -15.17 6.01
N ALA A 180 -9.93 -15.37 5.94
CA ALA A 180 -9.04 -14.61 5.07
C ALA A 180 -9.48 -14.70 3.60
N GLY A 181 -9.40 -13.57 2.91
CA GLY A 181 -9.51 -13.44 1.47
C GLY A 181 -8.25 -13.88 0.75
N SER A 182 -8.23 -13.69 -0.57
CA SER A 182 -7.07 -13.94 -1.42
C SER A 182 -6.16 -12.70 -1.50
N ASP A 183 -5.51 -12.35 -0.40
CA ASP A 183 -4.59 -11.20 -0.32
C ASP A 183 -3.20 -11.48 -0.92
N PRO A 184 -2.48 -10.46 -1.43
CA PRO A 184 -2.85 -9.04 -1.48
C PRO A 184 -3.78 -8.66 -2.65
N GLY A 185 -4.50 -9.60 -3.25
CA GLY A 185 -5.42 -9.29 -4.35
C GLY A 185 -4.72 -8.87 -5.64
N THR A 186 -5.46 -8.15 -6.49
CA THR A 186 -4.95 -7.62 -7.76
C THR A 186 -4.93 -6.10 -7.71
N VAL A 187 -3.78 -5.49 -7.98
CA VAL A 187 -3.68 -4.04 -8.18
C VAL A 187 -4.40 -3.68 -9.48
N ILE A 188 -5.41 -2.81 -9.38
CA ILE A 188 -6.21 -2.36 -10.52
C ILE A 188 -5.96 -0.90 -10.87
N GLY A 189 -5.37 -0.12 -9.96
CA GLY A 189 -5.01 1.26 -10.20
C GLY A 189 -3.95 1.77 -9.23
N THR A 190 -3.28 2.85 -9.61
CA THR A 190 -2.23 3.46 -8.79
C THR A 190 -2.37 4.98 -8.75
N ALA A 191 -1.88 5.59 -7.67
CA ALA A 191 -1.52 7.00 -7.56
C ALA A 191 -0.12 7.07 -6.91
N PRO A 192 0.55 8.23 -6.87
CA PRO A 192 1.77 8.38 -6.08
C PRO A 192 1.55 7.86 -4.66
N GLY A 193 2.24 6.76 -4.34
CA GLY A 193 2.17 6.12 -3.03
C GLY A 193 0.96 5.30 -2.65
N LEU A 194 -0.02 5.19 -3.54
CA LEU A 194 -1.22 4.41 -3.28
C LEU A 194 -1.43 3.41 -4.40
N GLU A 195 -1.85 2.22 -4.00
CA GLU A 195 -2.38 1.20 -4.89
C GLU A 195 -3.85 0.99 -4.57
N VAL A 196 -4.65 0.73 -5.60
CA VAL A 196 -6.04 0.29 -5.45
C VAL A 196 -6.08 -1.20 -5.70
N LEU A 197 -6.47 -1.94 -4.67
CA LEU A 197 -6.53 -3.39 -4.69
C LEU A 197 -7.96 -3.86 -4.93
N LYS A 198 -8.04 -4.96 -5.65
CA LYS A 198 -9.25 -5.72 -5.86
C LYS A 198 -9.12 -7.11 -5.26
N ILE A 199 -10.02 -7.44 -4.36
CA ILE A 199 -10.13 -8.77 -3.74
C ILE A 199 -11.44 -9.41 -4.19
N GLY A 200 -11.38 -10.65 -4.67
CA GLY A 200 -12.59 -11.39 -5.00
C GLY A 200 -13.45 -11.62 -3.76
N TYR A 201 -14.72 -11.25 -3.83
CA TYR A 201 -15.68 -11.50 -2.77
C TYR A 201 -16.24 -12.92 -2.94
N PRO A 202 -15.94 -13.86 -2.03
CA PRO A 202 -16.34 -15.25 -2.21
C PRO A 202 -17.85 -15.43 -2.07
N PHE A 203 -18.49 -16.12 -3.01
CA PHE A 203 -19.91 -16.47 -2.87
C PHE A 203 -20.16 -17.37 -1.66
N PHE A 204 -19.22 -18.28 -1.36
CA PHE A 204 -19.27 -19.20 -0.23
C PHE A 204 -17.96 -19.18 0.53
N LEU A 205 -18.07 -19.14 1.86
CA LEU A 205 -16.96 -19.28 2.80
C LEU A 205 -16.54 -20.75 2.92
N PRO A 206 -15.35 -21.06 3.48
CA PRO A 206 -14.89 -22.43 3.72
C PRO A 206 -15.86 -23.31 4.53
N ASN A 207 -16.73 -22.70 5.35
CA ASN A 207 -17.78 -23.41 6.10
C ASN A 207 -19.07 -23.68 5.29
N GLY A 208 -19.09 -23.39 3.99
CA GLY A 208 -20.23 -23.60 3.09
C GLY A 208 -21.34 -22.54 3.21
N ARG A 209 -21.22 -21.55 4.09
CA ARG A 209 -22.20 -20.44 4.20
C ARG A 209 -21.85 -19.34 3.21
N LYS A 210 -22.87 -18.59 2.77
CA LYS A 210 -22.64 -17.41 1.93
C LYS A 210 -21.88 -16.33 2.70
N ALA A 211 -20.87 -15.70 2.11
CA ALA A 211 -20.29 -14.49 2.70
C ALA A 211 -21.31 -13.34 2.61
N ARG A 212 -21.36 -12.52 3.66
CA ARG A 212 -22.32 -11.40 3.80
C ARG A 212 -21.67 -10.12 4.29
N PHE A 213 -20.57 -10.25 5.01
CA PHE A 213 -19.80 -9.17 5.58
C PHE A 213 -18.35 -9.33 5.21
N TRP A 214 -17.65 -8.22 5.17
CA TRP A 214 -16.21 -8.18 5.02
C TRP A 214 -15.65 -7.09 5.93
N ARG A 215 -14.36 -7.21 6.26
CA ARG A 215 -13.61 -6.20 6.99
C ARG A 215 -12.19 -6.15 6.44
N ILE A 216 -11.55 -5.01 6.62
CA ILE A 216 -10.10 -4.85 6.47
C ILE A 216 -9.49 -5.04 7.86
N VAL A 217 -8.46 -5.86 7.95
CA VAL A 217 -7.67 -6.06 9.16
C VAL A 217 -6.25 -5.61 8.86
N VAL A 218 -5.74 -4.73 9.70
CA VAL A 218 -4.35 -4.29 9.68
C VAL A 218 -3.58 -5.06 10.75
N THR A 219 -2.43 -5.62 10.39
CA THR A 219 -1.56 -6.35 11.33
C THR A 219 -0.12 -5.95 11.13
N LYS A 220 0.69 -6.05 12.19
CA LYS A 220 2.14 -5.92 12.10
C LYS A 220 2.73 -7.22 11.53
N ALA A 221 3.67 -7.09 10.60
CA ALA A 221 4.41 -8.20 9.98
C ALA A 221 5.36 -8.90 10.95
#